data_AF-A0A498QLE3-F1
#
_entry.id   AF-A0A498QLE3-F1
#
_cell.length_a   1.000
_cell.length_b   1.000
_cell.length_c   1.000
_cell.angle_alpha   90.00
_cell.angle_beta   90.00
_cell.angle_gamma   90.00
#
_symmetry.space_group_name_H-M   'P 1'
#
loop_
_entity.id
_entity.type
_entity.pdbx_description
1 polymer ?
#
loop_
_entity_poly.entity_id
_entity_poly.type
_entity_poly.pdbx_seq_one_letter_code
_entity_poly.pdbx_strand_id
1 'polypeptide(L)'
;MTASVWMAWPPEVHSTQLSGGPGPGGMLAAASAWSSLSAEYAAVAEQLAEHPGAVQAGAWQGPTAARHVAADVPYLAWLSRAGASSATRGRSA
;
A
#
# COMPACT_ATOMS: atom_id res chain seq x y z
N MET A 1 1.48 34.69 -25.15
CA MET A 1 1.52 34.12 -23.78
C MET A 1 0.10 34.14 -23.24
N THR A 2 -0.57 33.00 -23.17
CA THR A 2 -1.90 32.91 -22.56
C THR A 2 -1.73 32.68 -21.07
N ALA A 3 -2.12 33.66 -20.24
CA ALA A 3 -2.23 33.43 -18.81
C ALA A 3 -3.27 32.31 -18.57
N SER A 4 -2.95 31.36 -17.70
CA SER A 4 -3.90 30.32 -17.29
C SER A 4 -5.13 30.96 -16.66
N VAL A 5 -6.32 30.41 -16.92
CA VAL A 5 -7.61 30.94 -16.42
C VAL A 5 -7.64 31.16 -14.91
N TRP A 6 -6.86 30.37 -14.16
CA TRP A 6 -6.62 30.55 -12.73
C TRP A 6 -6.04 31.93 -12.38
N MET A 7 -5.07 32.45 -13.14
CA MET A 7 -4.47 33.76 -12.87
C MET A 7 -5.38 34.95 -13.22
N ALA A 8 -6.53 34.70 -13.85
CA ALA A 8 -7.54 35.72 -14.13
C ALA A 8 -8.54 35.90 -12.97
N TRP A 9 -8.50 35.04 -11.95
CA TRP A 9 -9.36 35.17 -10.78
C TRP A 9 -8.79 36.19 -9.77
N PRO A 10 -9.65 36.98 -9.11
CA PRO A 10 -9.20 37.90 -8.09
C PRO A 10 -8.80 37.11 -6.82
N PRO A 11 -7.90 37.66 -5.98
CA PRO A 11 -7.33 36.94 -4.84
C PRO A 11 -8.38 36.45 -3.82
N GLU A 12 -9.54 37.08 -3.75
CA GLU A 12 -10.67 36.67 -2.89
C GLU A 12 -11.21 35.29 -3.29
N VAL A 13 -11.24 34.99 -4.59
CA VAL A 13 -11.70 33.68 -5.10
C VAL A 13 -10.70 32.58 -4.73
N HIS A 14 -9.40 32.86 -4.80
CA HIS A 14 -8.37 31.93 -4.36
C HIS A 14 -8.42 31.70 -2.84
N SER A 15 -8.61 32.78 -2.07
CA SER A 15 -8.68 32.73 -0.60
C SER A 15 -9.89 31.92 -0.11
N THR A 16 -11.05 32.16 -0.72
CA THR A 16 -12.29 31.41 -0.39
C THR A 16 -12.16 29.93 -0.71
N GLN A 17 -11.51 29.56 -1.82
CA GLN A 17 -11.24 28.15 -2.16
C GLN A 17 -10.27 27.50 -1.18
N LEU A 18 -9.22 28.21 -0.76
CA LEU A 18 -8.24 27.70 0.21
C LEU A 18 -8.87 27.48 1.58
N SER A 19 -9.77 28.36 2.02
CA SER A 19 -10.33 28.35 3.37
C SER A 19 -11.68 27.65 3.52
N GLY A 20 -12.42 27.42 2.43
CA GLY A 20 -13.79 26.88 2.48
C GLY A 20 -13.91 25.36 2.49
N GLY A 21 -12.81 24.63 2.30
CA GLY A 21 -12.83 23.17 2.20
C GLY A 21 -12.94 22.44 3.56
N PRO A 22 -13.18 21.12 3.56
CA PRO A 22 -13.34 20.29 4.76
C PRO A 22 -12.02 20.05 5.55
N GLY A 23 -10.93 20.70 5.16
CA GLY A 23 -9.60 20.50 5.75
C GLY A 23 -8.93 19.17 5.34
N PRO A 24 -7.74 18.89 5.89
CA PRO A 24 -6.92 17.74 5.50
C PRO A 24 -7.35 16.42 6.15
N GLY A 25 -8.37 16.41 7.02
CA GLY A 25 -8.72 15.26 7.85
C GLY A 25 -8.98 13.97 7.06
N GLY A 26 -9.66 14.06 5.92
CA GLY A 26 -9.89 12.89 5.05
C GLY A 26 -8.59 12.35 4.42
N MET A 27 -7.64 13.23 4.11
CA MET A 27 -6.34 12.85 3.55
C MET A 27 -5.47 12.19 4.62
N LEU A 28 -5.47 12.71 5.85
CA LEU A 28 -4.81 12.09 7.00
C LEU A 28 -5.40 10.72 7.37
N ALA A 29 -6.73 10.56 7.28
CA ALA A 29 -7.39 9.27 7.48
C ALA A 29 -7.02 8.26 6.39
N ALA A 30 -6.90 8.69 5.13
CA ALA A 30 -6.41 7.85 4.05
C ALA A 30 -4.94 7.45 4.27
N ALA A 31 -4.09 8.38 4.72
CA ALA A 31 -2.69 8.13 5.03
C ALA A 31 -2.52 7.03 6.11
N SER A 32 -3.32 7.10 7.18
CA SER A 32 -3.29 6.09 8.24
C SER A 32 -3.80 4.73 7.75
N ALA A 33 -4.86 4.70 6.95
CA ALA A 33 -5.39 3.46 6.37
C ALA A 33 -4.37 2.77 5.45
N TRP A 34 -3.68 3.53 4.58
CA TRP A 34 -2.62 2.99 3.73
C TRP A 34 -1.43 2.47 4.54
N SER A 35 -1.08 3.15 5.63
CA SER A 35 -0.01 2.70 6.53
C SER A 35 -0.38 1.39 7.24
N SER A 36 -1.62 1.26 7.73
CA SER A 36 -2.14 0.02 8.30
C SER A 36 -2.13 -1.12 7.29
N LEU A 37 -2.60 -0.87 6.06
CA LEU A 37 -2.61 -1.87 4.99
C LEU A 37 -1.19 -2.34 4.62
N SER A 38 -0.21 -1.43 4.65
CA SER A 38 1.21 -1.81 4.47
C SER A 38 1.69 -2.76 5.56
N ALA A 39 1.33 -2.52 6.82
CA ALA A 39 1.72 -3.36 7.94
C ALA A 39 1.08 -4.76 7.85
N GLU A 40 -0.21 -4.83 7.50
CA GLU A 40 -0.91 -6.10 7.27
C GLU A 40 -0.27 -6.93 6.16
N TYR A 41 0.07 -6.32 5.02
CA TYR A 41 0.76 -7.05 3.95
C TYR A 41 2.13 -7.57 4.37
N ALA A 42 2.88 -6.81 5.18
CA ALA A 42 4.17 -7.26 5.71
C ALA A 42 3.99 -8.45 6.67
N ALA A 43 3.04 -8.37 7.60
CA ALA A 43 2.74 -9.43 8.55
C ALA A 43 2.29 -10.72 7.86
N VAL A 44 1.46 -10.63 6.82
CA VAL A 44 1.03 -11.80 6.02
C VAL A 44 2.19 -12.37 5.21
N ALA A 45 3.06 -11.52 4.66
CA ALA A 45 4.25 -11.97 3.94
C ALA A 45 5.22 -12.73 4.86
N GLU A 46 5.45 -12.24 6.07
CA GLU A 46 6.27 -12.91 7.09
C GLU A 46 5.69 -14.28 7.45
N GLN A 47 4.40 -14.35 7.80
CA GLN A 47 3.73 -15.62 8.11
C GLN A 47 3.81 -16.63 6.97
N LEU A 48 3.61 -16.17 5.73
CA LEU A 48 3.68 -17.05 4.56
C LEU A 48 5.13 -17.47 4.25
N ALA A 49 6.13 -16.64 4.55
CA ALA A 49 7.54 -16.98 4.34
C ALA A 49 8.04 -18.04 5.33
N GLU A 50 7.40 -18.19 6.49
CA GLU A 50 7.68 -19.26 7.46
C GLU A 50 7.06 -20.60 7.07
N HIS A 51 5.96 -20.59 6.31
CA HIS A 51 5.20 -21.80 5.94
C HIS A 51 6.05 -22.87 5.22
N PRO A 52 6.94 -22.54 4.27
CA PRO A 52 7.84 -23.53 3.68
C PRO A 52 8.63 -24.32 4.73
N GLY A 53 9.21 -23.65 5.72
CA GLY A 53 9.98 -24.28 6.80
C GLY A 53 9.17 -25.32 7.57
N ALA A 54 7.90 -25.01 7.85
CA ALA A 54 6.98 -25.93 8.47
C ALA A 54 6.66 -27.15 7.58
N VAL A 55 6.45 -26.94 6.27
CA VAL A 55 6.22 -28.03 5.30
C VAL A 55 7.44 -28.94 5.22
N GLN A 56 8.64 -28.36 5.18
CA GLN A 56 9.90 -29.11 5.06
C GLN A 56 10.26 -29.86 6.34
N ALA A 57 9.82 -29.40 7.51
CA ALA A 57 9.94 -30.12 8.78
C ALA A 57 8.87 -31.22 8.97
N GLY A 58 7.83 -31.25 8.13
CA GLY A 58 6.71 -32.17 8.23
C GLY A 58 6.94 -33.53 7.57
N ALA A 59 5.95 -34.43 7.72
CA ALA A 59 5.98 -35.75 7.09
C ALA A 59 5.73 -35.72 5.57
N TRP A 60 5.15 -34.63 5.04
CA TRP A 60 4.87 -34.48 3.62
C TRP A 60 6.13 -34.00 2.87
N GLN A 61 6.73 -34.90 2.09
CA GLN A 61 8.00 -34.67 1.41
C GLN A 61 7.92 -35.02 -0.08
N GLY A 62 8.94 -34.61 -0.82
CA GLY A 62 9.11 -34.97 -2.23
C GLY A 62 8.57 -33.94 -3.22
N PRO A 63 8.43 -34.32 -4.50
CA PRO A 63 8.18 -33.36 -5.59
C PRO A 63 6.88 -32.54 -5.46
N THR A 64 5.86 -33.10 -4.82
CA THR A 64 4.58 -32.42 -4.61
C THR A 64 4.66 -31.36 -3.50
N ALA A 65 5.38 -31.65 -2.41
CA ALA A 65 5.68 -30.67 -1.36
C ALA A 65 6.55 -29.51 -1.92
N ALA A 66 7.57 -29.83 -2.73
CA ALA A 66 8.38 -28.83 -3.39
C ALA A 66 7.56 -27.93 -4.35
N ARG A 67 6.60 -28.51 -5.07
CA ARG A 67 5.71 -27.76 -5.97
C ARG A 67 4.76 -26.83 -5.21
N HIS A 68 4.28 -27.23 -4.03
CA HIS A 68 3.48 -26.35 -3.17
C HIS A 68 4.30 -25.13 -2.76
N VAL A 69 5.50 -25.33 -2.19
CA VAL A 69 6.36 -24.22 -1.76
C VAL A 69 6.66 -23.27 -2.93
N ALA A 70 6.92 -23.82 -4.12
CA ALA A 70 7.14 -23.01 -5.32
C ALA A 70 5.90 -22.21 -5.77
N ALA A 71 4.69 -22.71 -5.49
CA ALA A 71 3.45 -22.04 -5.86
C ALA A 71 3.15 -20.81 -5.00
N ASP A 72 3.72 -20.72 -3.79
CA ASP A 72 3.52 -19.58 -2.87
C ASP A 72 4.41 -18.37 -3.23
N VAL A 73 5.52 -18.60 -3.96
CA VAL A 73 6.51 -17.56 -4.31
C VAL A 73 5.92 -16.35 -5.03
N PRO A 74 5.05 -16.49 -6.06
CA PRO A 74 4.47 -15.34 -6.75
C PRO A 74 3.59 -14.49 -5.83
N TYR A 75 2.88 -15.12 -4.88
CA TYR A 75 2.02 -14.42 -3.94
C TYR A 75 2.83 -13.65 -2.88
N LEU A 76 3.92 -14.23 -2.37
CA LEU A 76 4.90 -13.52 -1.52
C LEU A 76 5.49 -12.28 -2.20
N ALA A 77 5.88 -12.41 -3.48
CA ALA A 77 6.40 -11.28 -4.26
C ALA A 77 5.34 -10.18 -4.43
N TRP A 78 4.08 -10.57 -4.66
CA TRP A 78 2.96 -9.63 -4.74
C TRP A 78 2.72 -8.91 -3.41
N LEU A 79 2.67 -9.63 -2.28
CA LEU A 79 2.49 -9.06 -0.95
C LEU A 79 3.55 -8.01 -0.63
N SER A 80 4.82 -8.31 -0.92
CA SER A 80 5.93 -7.39 -0.72
C SER A 80 5.79 -6.10 -1.53
N ARG A 81 5.42 -6.21 -2.81
CA ARG A 81 5.20 -5.06 -3.70
C ARG A 81 3.97 -4.25 -3.29
N ALA A 82 2.89 -4.93 -2.90
CA ALA A 82 1.66 -4.30 -2.42
C ALA A 82 1.90 -3.52 -1.13
N GLY A 83 2.63 -4.10 -0.16
CA GLY A 83 3.09 -3.42 1.05
C GLY A 83 3.86 -2.15 0.75
N ALA A 84 4.92 -2.23 -0.08
CA ALA A 84 5.72 -1.06 -0.45
C ALA A 84 4.91 0.04 -1.16
N SER A 85 3.95 -0.36 -2.00
CA SER A 85 3.04 0.57 -2.68
C SER A 85 2.10 1.27 -1.69
N SER A 86 1.53 0.52 -0.74
CA SER A 86 0.69 1.05 0.34
C SER A 86 1.48 2.02 1.22
N ALA A 87 2.71 1.67 1.63
CA ALA A 87 3.56 2.56 2.40
C ALA A 87 3.84 3.88 1.68
N THR A 88 4.04 3.83 0.35
CA THR A 88 4.24 5.02 -0.46
C THR A 88 2.99 5.89 -0.49
N ARG A 89 1.81 5.29 -0.67
CA ARG A 89 0.52 6.01 -0.64
C ARG A 89 0.25 6.64 0.72
N GLY A 90 0.62 5.97 1.81
CA GLY A 90 0.49 6.49 3.17
C GLY A 90 1.37 7.71 3.44
N ARG A 91 2.52 7.84 2.77
CA ARG A 91 3.41 9.02 2.90
C ARG A 91 3.07 10.17 1.96
N SER A 92 2.36 9.88 0.86
CA SER A 92 1.97 10.87 -0.15
C SER A 92 0.57 11.46 0.06
N ALA A 93 -0.20 10.89 1.00
CA ALA A 93 -1.46 11.41 1.50
C ALA A 93 -1.17 12.31 2.70
#